data_AF-A0A2G6P4I2-F1
#
_entry.id   AF-A0A2G6P4I2-F1
#
_cell.length_a   1.000
_cell.length_b   1.000
_cell.length_c   1.000
_cell.angle_alpha   90.00
_cell.angle_beta   90.00
_cell.angle_gamma   90.00
#
_symmetry.space_group_name_H-M   'P 1'
#
loop_
_entity.id
_entity.type
_entity.pdbx_description
1 polymer ?
#
loop_
_entity_poly.entity_id
_entity_poly.type
_entity_poly.pdbx_seq_one_letter_code
_entity_poly.pdbx_strand_id
1 'polypeptide(L)'
;MGQIVVTFSESMVGDTLTRKNIILTGGPSGNGVTSNIETTAATATLTMSGAFPPSQTEAYILTIKKEVKDLAGNGMEQDHVVHFYVTEKTFELGTAGNTVPLQMVWVPAGSFQMGSADDDPDAWKNENPRHGVTFAQGFWLGKYEVTQKQWKAVMGSNSSYFQGGNIPAGMDADNLPVEKAGCSCPGKCHAKSAKEDSMLIRLLSFPLPPNSHPSHISTFERSKIQDI
;
A
#
# COMPACT_ATOMS: atom_id res chain seq x y z
N MET A 1 6.91 -2.91 10.70
CA MET A 1 5.74 -3.05 11.60
C MET A 1 4.85 -1.84 11.42
N GLY A 2 3.53 -1.97 11.49
CA GLY A 2 2.64 -0.79 11.41
C GLY A 2 2.70 -0.01 12.72
N GLN A 3 2.46 1.30 12.63
CA GLN A 3 2.42 2.21 13.78
C GLN A 3 1.18 3.09 13.68
N ILE A 4 0.51 3.29 14.81
CA ILE A 4 -0.48 4.36 14.96
C ILE A 4 0.12 5.40 15.89
N VAL A 5 0.03 6.66 15.47
CA VAL A 5 0.47 7.82 16.24
C VAL A 5 -0.77 8.60 16.66
N VAL A 6 -0.98 8.71 17.97
CA VAL A 6 -2.01 9.59 18.52
C VAL A 6 -1.32 10.79 19.15
N THR A 7 -1.72 12.00 18.74
CA THR A 7 -1.17 13.26 19.26
C THR A 7 -2.27 14.02 19.97
N PHE A 8 -2.02 14.41 21.22
CA PHE A 8 -2.90 15.31 21.97
C PHE A 8 -2.50 16.77 21.73
N SER A 9 -3.47 17.67 21.81
CA SER A 9 -3.26 19.12 21.68
C SER A 9 -2.47 19.75 22.84
N GLU A 10 -2.23 18.99 23.91
CA GLU A 10 -1.58 19.46 25.13
C GLU A 10 -0.85 18.34 25.90
N SER A 11 -0.26 18.71 27.03
CA SER A 11 0.43 17.77 27.93
C SER A 11 -0.54 16.90 28.71
N MET A 12 -0.26 15.59 28.76
CA MET A 12 -1.10 14.60 29.44
C MET A 12 -0.40 14.01 30.67
N VAL A 13 -1.17 13.52 31.64
CA VAL A 13 -0.66 12.76 32.79
C VAL A 13 -0.29 11.34 32.34
N GLY A 14 1.00 11.02 32.36
CA GLY A 14 1.55 9.75 31.87
C GLY A 14 0.88 8.51 32.46
N ASP A 15 0.56 8.52 33.76
CA ASP A 15 -0.09 7.38 34.44
C ASP A 15 -1.50 7.07 33.94
N THR A 16 -2.14 8.02 33.25
CA THR A 16 -3.46 7.81 32.64
C THR A 16 -3.37 7.23 31.22
N LEU A 17 -2.19 7.27 30.60
CA LEU A 17 -1.93 6.80 29.24
C LEU A 17 -1.57 5.31 29.23
N THR A 18 -2.52 4.48 29.65
CA THR A 18 -2.32 3.04 29.80
C THR A 18 -3.14 2.24 28.79
N ARG A 19 -2.82 0.94 28.65
CA ARG A 19 -3.59 0.00 27.82
C ARG A 19 -5.04 -0.20 28.29
N LYS A 20 -5.37 0.24 29.50
CA LYS A 20 -6.74 0.24 30.01
C LYS A 20 -7.57 1.39 29.42
N ASN A 21 -6.91 2.53 29.22
CA ASN A 21 -7.58 3.77 28.82
C ASN A 21 -7.44 4.04 27.31
N ILE A 22 -6.45 3.46 26.66
CA ILE A 22 -6.29 3.53 25.20
C ILE A 22 -6.39 2.11 24.67
N ILE A 23 -7.52 1.82 24.06
CA ILE A 23 -7.91 0.48 23.64
C ILE A 23 -8.02 0.47 22.12
N LEU A 24 -7.34 -0.48 21.49
CA LEU A 24 -7.50 -0.75 20.06
C LEU A 24 -8.13 -2.13 19.89
N THR A 25 -9.28 -2.17 19.25
CA THR A 25 -10.04 -3.39 18.97
C THR A 25 -10.44 -3.48 17.49
N GLY A 26 -11.13 -4.55 17.12
CA GLY A 26 -11.59 -4.78 15.75
C GLY A 26 -10.48 -5.27 14.81
N GLY A 27 -10.71 -5.05 13.52
CA GLY A 27 -9.87 -5.54 12.43
C GLY A 27 -10.09 -7.03 12.09
N PRO A 28 -9.59 -7.47 10.92
CA PRO A 28 -9.85 -8.77 10.27
C PRO A 28 -9.35 -10.01 11.03
N SER A 29 -8.79 -9.87 12.22
CA SER A 29 -8.21 -10.98 12.98
C SER A 29 -8.88 -11.22 14.33
N GLY A 30 -9.81 -10.37 14.76
CA GLY A 30 -10.59 -10.50 16.02
C GLY A 30 -9.78 -10.52 17.33
N ASN A 31 -8.47 -10.77 17.26
CA ASN A 31 -7.53 -10.75 18.36
C ASN A 31 -7.06 -9.32 18.55
N GLY A 32 -7.39 -8.75 19.72
CA GLY A 32 -6.99 -7.40 20.10
C GLY A 32 -5.54 -7.16 19.74
N VAL A 33 -5.31 -6.17 18.87
CA VAL A 33 -3.97 -5.78 18.46
C VAL A 33 -3.19 -5.52 19.73
N THR A 34 -2.23 -6.38 20.06
CA THR A 34 -1.43 -6.27 21.27
C THR A 34 -0.46 -5.11 21.08
N SER A 35 -0.95 -3.90 21.30
CA SER A 35 -0.18 -2.68 21.12
C SER A 35 0.76 -2.47 22.29
N ASN A 36 2.05 -2.29 22.00
CA ASN A 36 2.91 -1.57 22.93
C ASN A 36 2.53 -0.09 22.87
N ILE A 37 2.40 0.55 24.02
CA ILE A 37 2.13 1.99 24.12
C ILE A 37 3.43 2.62 24.59
N GLU A 38 4.00 3.47 23.75
CA GLU A 38 5.16 4.29 24.10
C GLU A 38 4.73 5.75 24.10
N THR A 39 5.06 6.48 25.17
CA THR A 39 4.69 7.89 25.37
C THR A 39 5.93 8.77 25.34
N THR A 40 5.85 9.93 24.68
CA THR A 40 6.89 10.99 24.73
C THR A 40 6.37 12.28 25.38
N ALA A 41 7.26 13.11 25.95
CA ALA A 41 6.97 14.26 26.83
C ALA A 41 6.13 15.41 26.24
N ALA A 42 5.61 16.30 27.12
CA ALA A 42 4.89 17.59 26.94
C ALA A 42 3.69 17.65 25.96
N THR A 43 3.61 16.78 24.98
CA THR A 43 2.46 16.53 24.11
C THR A 43 2.52 15.04 23.93
N ALA A 44 1.60 14.31 24.57
CA ALA A 44 1.71 12.87 24.58
C ALA A 44 1.54 12.35 23.15
N THR A 45 2.60 11.74 22.64
CA THR A 45 2.57 11.02 21.38
C THR A 45 2.54 9.55 21.72
N LEU A 46 1.44 8.88 21.41
CA LEU A 46 1.26 7.45 21.66
C LEU A 46 1.62 6.68 20.42
N THR A 47 2.62 5.82 20.53
CA THR A 47 3.00 4.89 19.47
C THR A 47 2.41 3.54 19.77
N MET A 48 1.48 3.07 18.93
CA MET A 48 0.95 1.71 18.99
C MET A 48 1.63 0.87 17.92
N SER A 49 2.41 -0.12 18.33
CA SER A 49 3.08 -1.05 17.40
C SER A 49 2.36 -2.39 17.34
N GLY A 50 2.28 -2.96 16.13
CA GLY A 50 1.63 -4.25 15.91
C GLY A 50 1.57 -4.65 14.44
N ALA A 51 1.08 -5.87 14.20
CA ALA A 51 0.62 -6.25 12.87
C ALA A 51 -0.80 -5.69 12.67
N PHE A 52 -0.97 -4.93 11.59
CA PHE A 52 -2.27 -4.40 11.17
C PHE A 52 -2.60 -5.00 9.81
N PRO A 53 -3.20 -6.21 9.77
CA PRO A 53 -3.63 -6.77 8.50
C PRO A 53 -4.60 -5.82 7.77
N PRO A 54 -4.46 -5.68 6.45
CA PRO A 54 -5.33 -4.81 5.68
C PRO A 54 -6.77 -5.30 5.62
N SER A 55 -7.71 -4.37 5.62
CA SER A 55 -9.14 -4.64 5.47
C SER A 55 -9.89 -3.40 4.99
N GLN A 56 -10.91 -3.61 4.15
CA GLN A 56 -11.84 -2.58 3.68
C GLN A 56 -13.23 -2.72 4.32
N THR A 57 -13.52 -3.87 4.92
CA THR A 57 -14.85 -4.21 5.47
C THR A 57 -14.86 -4.24 6.99
N GLU A 58 -13.71 -4.52 7.60
CA GLU A 58 -13.56 -4.64 9.05
C GLU A 58 -12.74 -3.47 9.58
N ALA A 59 -13.39 -2.58 10.31
CA ALA A 59 -12.76 -1.42 10.90
C ALA A 59 -11.91 -1.80 12.12
N TYR A 60 -10.79 -1.12 12.27
CA TYR A 60 -10.12 -0.96 13.54
C TYR A 60 -10.80 0.15 14.34
N ILE A 61 -10.97 -0.07 15.64
CA ILE A 61 -11.64 0.85 16.54
C ILE A 61 -10.65 1.28 17.61
N LEU A 62 -10.20 2.53 17.53
CA LEU A 62 -9.39 3.16 18.57
C LEU A 62 -10.33 3.88 19.55
N THR A 63 -10.29 3.48 20.81
CA THR A 63 -11.03 4.12 21.90
C THR A 63 -10.06 4.77 22.87
N ILE A 64 -10.18 6.09 23.03
CA ILE A 64 -9.53 6.85 24.09
C ILE A 64 -10.59 7.10 25.16
N LYS A 65 -10.38 6.49 26.31
CA LYS A 65 -11.26 6.57 27.47
C LYS A 65 -11.22 7.95 28.12
N LYS A 66 -12.36 8.41 28.62
CA LYS A 66 -12.49 9.70 29.30
C LYS A 66 -11.61 9.87 30.54
N GLU A 67 -11.13 8.77 31.10
CA GLU A 67 -10.23 8.70 32.24
C GLU A 67 -8.79 9.15 31.92
N VAL A 68 -8.46 9.38 30.65
CA VAL A 68 -7.23 10.07 30.24
C VAL A 68 -7.31 11.53 30.70
N LYS A 69 -6.23 12.04 31.34
CA LYS A 69 -6.22 13.37 31.94
C LYS A 69 -5.09 14.27 31.43
N ASP A 70 -5.37 15.56 31.37
CA ASP A 70 -4.35 16.60 31.22
C ASP A 70 -3.51 16.77 32.50
N LEU A 71 -2.44 17.58 32.45
CA LEU A 71 -1.62 17.90 33.63
C LEU A 71 -2.37 18.66 34.74
N ALA A 72 -3.50 19.29 34.43
CA ALA A 72 -4.37 19.93 35.41
C ALA A 72 -5.32 18.93 36.11
N GLY A 73 -5.34 17.67 35.67
CA GLY A 73 -6.17 16.61 36.20
C GLY A 73 -7.58 16.54 35.62
N ASN A 74 -7.89 17.34 34.59
CA ASN A 74 -9.17 17.30 33.90
C ASN A 74 -9.22 16.10 32.96
N GLY A 75 -10.35 15.38 32.96
CA GLY A 75 -10.63 14.31 32.01
C GLY A 75 -11.42 14.80 30.80
N MET A 76 -11.60 13.93 29.82
CA MET A 76 -12.48 14.21 28.68
C MET A 76 -13.97 14.10 29.09
N GLU A 77 -14.86 14.78 28.37
CA GLU A 77 -16.31 14.72 28.64
C GLU A 77 -16.91 13.32 28.34
N GLN A 78 -16.38 12.66 27.31
CA GLN A 78 -16.80 11.33 26.86
C GLN A 78 -15.62 10.56 26.25
N ASP A 79 -15.80 9.26 26.05
CA ASP A 79 -14.86 8.45 25.29
C ASP A 79 -14.76 8.97 23.85
N HIS A 80 -13.55 9.06 23.33
CA HIS A 80 -13.30 9.40 21.93
C HIS A 80 -13.04 8.11 21.15
N VAL A 81 -13.84 7.87 20.11
CA VAL A 81 -13.82 6.63 19.34
C VAL A 81 -13.55 6.95 17.87
N VAL A 82 -12.52 6.33 17.29
CA VAL A 82 -12.13 6.50 15.90
C VAL A 82 -12.18 5.15 15.19
N HIS A 83 -12.90 5.11 14.08
CA HIS A 83 -12.97 3.94 13.20
C HIS A 83 -12.07 4.20 12.00
N PHE A 84 -11.16 3.28 11.70
CA PHE A 84 -10.28 3.38 10.53
C PHE A 84 -10.06 2.02 9.86
N TYR A 85 -9.65 2.08 8.60
CA TYR A 85 -9.38 0.91 7.76
C TYR A 85 -7.94 0.97 7.27
N VAL A 86 -7.33 -0.20 7.10
CA VAL A 86 -5.99 -0.30 6.52
C VAL A 86 -6.15 -0.71 5.07
N THR A 87 -6.17 0.28 4.19
CA THR A 87 -6.40 0.10 2.74
C THR A 87 -5.21 0.53 1.90
N GLU A 88 -4.28 1.30 2.47
CA GLU A 88 -3.06 1.74 1.82
C GLU A 88 -1.85 1.41 2.69
N LYS A 89 -0.69 1.21 2.05
CA LYS A 89 0.58 1.00 2.74
C LYS A 89 1.72 1.57 1.90
N THR A 90 2.64 2.27 2.55
CA THR A 90 3.89 2.72 1.93
C THR A 90 5.01 1.74 2.28
N PHE A 91 5.77 1.36 1.27
CA PHE A 91 6.99 0.57 1.41
C PHE A 91 8.19 1.43 1.03
N GLU A 92 9.29 1.27 1.75
CA GLU A 92 10.54 1.96 1.44
C GLU A 92 11.40 1.05 0.57
N LEU A 93 11.68 1.47 -0.67
CA LEU A 93 12.51 0.72 -1.61
C LEU A 93 13.95 1.21 -1.59
N GLY A 94 14.92 0.30 -1.60
CA GLY A 94 16.35 0.60 -1.73
C GLY A 94 17.14 0.35 -0.45
N THR A 95 18.39 0.78 -0.44
CA THR A 95 19.32 0.52 0.68
C THR A 95 19.21 1.57 1.78
N ALA A 96 19.53 1.19 3.02
CA ALA A 96 19.54 2.08 4.18
C ALA A 96 20.28 3.40 3.90
N GLY A 97 19.57 4.53 4.02
CA GLY A 97 20.08 5.89 3.76
C GLY A 97 19.71 6.49 2.41
N ASN A 98 19.13 5.71 1.48
CA ASN A 98 18.59 6.20 0.20
C ASN A 98 17.37 5.39 -0.21
N THR A 99 16.26 5.58 0.51
CA THR A 99 15.00 4.89 0.25
C THR A 99 14.05 5.77 -0.58
N VAL A 100 13.21 5.10 -1.35
CA VAL A 100 12.16 5.74 -2.16
C VAL A 100 10.83 5.12 -1.78
N PRO A 101 9.80 5.92 -1.44
CA PRO A 101 8.50 5.39 -1.06
C PRO A 101 7.78 4.77 -2.26
N LEU A 102 7.18 3.61 -2.05
CA LEU A 102 6.27 2.91 -2.94
C LEU A 102 4.91 2.79 -2.26
N GLN A 103 3.93 3.52 -2.77
CA GLN A 103 2.56 3.47 -2.28
C GLN A 103 1.82 2.29 -2.89
N MET A 104 1.14 1.53 -2.04
CA MET A 104 0.35 0.38 -2.43
C MET A 104 -1.06 0.46 -1.85
N VAL A 105 -2.00 -0.10 -2.58
CA VAL A 105 -3.41 -0.24 -2.20
C VAL A 105 -3.73 -1.72 -1.98
N TRP A 106 -4.58 -2.01 -1.00
CA TRP A 106 -5.03 -3.36 -0.73
C TRP A 106 -6.16 -3.74 -1.69
N VAL A 107 -6.00 -4.85 -2.40
CA VAL A 107 -7.04 -5.49 -3.19
C VAL A 107 -7.52 -6.72 -2.42
N PRO A 108 -8.79 -6.75 -1.95
CA PRO A 108 -9.30 -7.88 -1.19
C PRO A 108 -9.42 -9.15 -2.06
N ALA A 109 -9.51 -10.31 -1.40
CA ALA A 109 -9.90 -11.54 -2.06
C ALA A 109 -11.30 -11.37 -2.69
N GLY A 110 -11.52 -11.97 -3.85
CA GLY A 110 -12.76 -11.74 -4.57
C GLY A 110 -12.77 -12.40 -5.94
N SER A 111 -13.90 -12.26 -6.62
CA SER A 111 -14.08 -12.71 -8.00
C SER A 111 -14.52 -11.55 -8.87
N PHE A 112 -14.03 -11.51 -10.11
CA PHE A 112 -14.42 -10.52 -11.10
C PHE A 112 -14.41 -11.15 -12.49
N GLN A 113 -14.99 -10.45 -13.47
CA GLN A 113 -14.97 -10.85 -14.87
C GLN A 113 -13.79 -10.15 -15.58
N MET A 114 -12.92 -10.93 -16.20
CA MET A 114 -11.79 -10.44 -17.00
C MET A 114 -12.08 -10.64 -18.49
N GLY A 115 -11.67 -9.68 -19.32
CA GLY A 115 -11.95 -9.64 -20.76
C GLY A 115 -13.08 -8.69 -21.11
N SER A 116 -13.29 -8.45 -22.40
CA SER A 116 -14.34 -7.55 -22.88
C SER A 116 -15.70 -8.28 -23.01
N ALA A 117 -16.78 -7.51 -23.12
CA ALA A 117 -18.10 -8.06 -23.45
C ALA A 117 -18.09 -8.64 -24.87
N ASP A 118 -18.86 -9.71 -25.09
CA ASP A 118 -18.89 -10.43 -26.37
C ASP A 118 -19.36 -9.54 -27.54
N ASP A 119 -20.10 -8.47 -27.25
CA ASP A 119 -20.65 -7.51 -28.20
C ASP A 119 -19.90 -6.17 -28.27
N ASP A 120 -18.75 -6.05 -27.61
CA ASP A 120 -17.93 -4.83 -27.67
C ASP A 120 -17.23 -4.71 -29.05
N PRO A 121 -17.59 -3.71 -29.87
CA PRO A 121 -17.04 -3.55 -31.21
C PRO A 121 -15.57 -3.11 -31.23
N ASP A 122 -15.05 -2.58 -30.12
CA ASP A 122 -13.67 -2.10 -30.01
C ASP A 122 -12.73 -3.19 -29.44
N ALA A 123 -13.29 -4.31 -28.95
CA ALA A 123 -12.52 -5.37 -28.33
C ALA A 123 -11.62 -6.12 -29.33
N TRP A 124 -10.34 -6.27 -29.00
CA TRP A 124 -9.46 -7.13 -29.77
C TRP A 124 -9.74 -8.62 -29.51
N LYS A 125 -9.29 -9.47 -30.43
CA LYS A 125 -9.50 -10.92 -30.36
C LYS A 125 -8.90 -11.56 -29.10
N ASN A 126 -7.84 -10.98 -28.54
CA ASN A 126 -7.16 -11.47 -27.33
C ASN A 126 -7.78 -10.96 -26.03
N GLU A 127 -8.73 -10.03 -26.08
CA GLU A 127 -9.52 -9.59 -24.92
C GLU A 127 -10.74 -10.48 -24.67
N ASN A 128 -10.99 -11.42 -25.59
CA ASN A 128 -12.11 -12.36 -25.55
C ASN A 128 -11.62 -13.81 -25.31
N PRO A 129 -12.45 -14.67 -24.72
CA PRO A 129 -13.77 -14.37 -24.16
C PRO A 129 -13.68 -13.80 -22.74
N ARG A 130 -14.76 -13.14 -22.30
CA ARG A 130 -14.94 -12.78 -20.89
C ARG A 130 -14.97 -14.05 -20.03
N HIS A 131 -14.21 -14.07 -18.95
CA HIS A 131 -14.15 -15.21 -18.04
C HIS A 131 -14.00 -14.77 -16.59
N GLY A 132 -14.52 -15.60 -15.68
CA GLY A 132 -14.41 -15.36 -14.24
C GLY A 132 -13.00 -15.64 -13.73
N VAL A 133 -12.45 -14.71 -12.95
CA VAL A 133 -11.17 -14.85 -12.25
C VAL A 133 -11.43 -14.68 -10.76
N THR A 134 -10.91 -15.62 -9.96
CA THR A 134 -11.05 -15.61 -8.50
C THR A 134 -9.67 -15.56 -7.84
N PHE A 135 -9.48 -14.56 -6.98
CA PHE A 135 -8.34 -14.49 -6.08
C PHE A 135 -8.75 -15.01 -4.70
N ALA A 136 -8.18 -16.14 -4.29
CA ALA A 136 -8.46 -16.76 -2.99
C ALA A 136 -7.93 -15.95 -1.79
N GLN A 137 -6.96 -15.07 -2.04
CA GLN A 137 -6.35 -14.20 -1.03
C GLN A 137 -6.22 -12.79 -1.60
N GLY A 138 -6.36 -11.79 -0.73
CA GLY A 138 -6.08 -10.40 -1.10
C GLY A 138 -4.58 -10.16 -1.25
N PHE A 139 -4.22 -9.08 -1.93
CA PHE A 139 -2.84 -8.70 -2.19
C PHE A 139 -2.68 -7.18 -2.29
N TRP A 140 -1.45 -6.71 -2.15
CA TRP A 140 -1.11 -5.31 -2.33
C TRP A 140 -0.79 -5.04 -3.81
N LEU A 141 -1.37 -3.98 -4.37
CA LEU A 141 -1.11 -3.51 -5.73
C LEU A 141 -0.49 -2.11 -5.68
N GLY A 142 0.45 -1.80 -6.58
CA GLY A 142 1.00 -0.44 -6.68
C GLY A 142 -0.11 0.56 -6.99
N LYS A 143 -0.17 1.67 -6.24
CA LYS A 143 -1.15 2.74 -6.48
C LYS A 143 -0.92 3.43 -7.83
N TYR A 144 0.35 3.50 -8.23
CA TYR A 144 0.83 4.05 -9.49
C TYR A 144 1.79 3.08 -10.17
N GLU A 145 2.07 3.33 -11.44
CA GLU A 145 3.17 2.67 -12.14
C GLU A 145 4.50 2.93 -11.43
N VAL A 146 5.40 1.95 -11.47
CA VAL A 146 6.73 2.07 -10.86
C VAL A 146 7.49 3.17 -11.58
N THR A 147 7.99 4.16 -10.83
CA THR A 147 8.72 5.28 -11.42
C THR A 147 10.18 4.91 -11.73
N GLN A 148 10.82 5.67 -12.61
CA GLN A 148 12.25 5.48 -12.91
C GLN A 148 13.12 5.62 -11.66
N LYS A 149 12.78 6.51 -10.72
CA LYS A 149 13.49 6.67 -9.45
C LYS A 149 13.35 5.44 -8.55
N GLN A 150 12.14 4.91 -8.42
CA GLN A 150 11.89 3.67 -7.66
C GLN A 150 12.62 2.48 -8.27
N TRP A 151 12.61 2.37 -9.60
CA TRP A 151 13.35 1.34 -10.32
C TRP A 151 14.86 1.43 -10.07
N LYS A 152 15.45 2.62 -10.19
CA LYS A 152 16.88 2.88 -9.91
C LYS A 152 17.24 2.50 -8.47
N ALA A 153 16.38 2.79 -7.49
CA ALA A 153 16.64 2.47 -6.08
C ALA A 153 16.83 0.96 -5.86
N VAL A 154 16.06 0.12 -6.56
CA VAL A 154 16.12 -1.35 -6.42
C VAL A 154 17.20 -1.96 -7.34
N MET A 155 17.25 -1.51 -8.59
CA MET A 155 18.05 -2.14 -9.65
C MET A 155 19.43 -1.50 -9.82
N GLY A 156 19.66 -0.29 -9.31
CA GLY A 156 20.90 0.48 -9.45
C GLY A 156 21.16 1.01 -10.86
N SER A 157 20.24 0.79 -11.81
CA SER A 157 20.37 1.18 -13.22
C SER A 157 18.99 1.51 -13.81
N ASN A 158 18.96 2.24 -14.92
CA ASN A 158 17.73 2.64 -15.61
C ASN A 158 17.90 2.50 -17.13
N SER A 159 17.08 1.64 -17.74
CA SER A 159 17.06 1.40 -19.19
C SER A 159 15.96 2.17 -19.93
N SER A 160 15.26 3.08 -19.24
CA SER A 160 14.21 3.89 -19.84
C SER A 160 14.77 4.72 -21.00
N TYR A 161 14.04 4.81 -22.09
CA TYR A 161 14.23 5.75 -23.18
C TYR A 161 13.98 7.21 -22.77
N PHE A 162 12.93 7.48 -21.98
CA PHE A 162 12.55 8.84 -21.55
C PHE A 162 13.43 9.33 -20.39
N GLN A 163 14.70 9.58 -20.69
CA GLN A 163 15.69 10.16 -19.77
C GLN A 163 16.63 11.13 -20.49
N GLY A 164 17.32 12.00 -19.75
CA GLY A 164 18.25 12.98 -20.32
C GLY A 164 17.57 13.95 -21.30
N GLY A 165 18.10 14.05 -22.52
CA GLY A 165 17.55 14.94 -23.56
C GLY A 165 16.20 14.51 -24.15
N ASN A 166 15.71 13.32 -23.81
CA ASN A 166 14.44 12.78 -24.34
C ASN A 166 13.25 13.01 -23.40
N ILE A 167 13.40 13.83 -22.37
CA ILE A 167 12.33 14.14 -21.43
C ILE A 167 11.41 15.20 -22.04
N PRO A 168 10.08 14.98 -22.08
CA PRO A 168 9.15 16.02 -22.49
C PRO A 168 9.31 17.29 -21.64
N ALA A 169 9.19 18.47 -22.27
CA ALA A 169 9.41 19.74 -21.60
C ALA A 169 8.52 19.89 -20.35
N GLY A 170 9.14 20.25 -19.22
CA GLY A 170 8.44 20.45 -17.95
C GLY A 170 8.18 19.17 -17.15
N MET A 171 8.65 18.00 -17.60
CA MET A 171 8.55 16.75 -16.83
C MET A 171 9.86 16.40 -16.12
N ASP A 172 9.73 15.66 -15.02
CA ASP A 172 10.85 15.08 -14.28
C ASP A 172 10.94 13.58 -14.57
N ALA A 173 12.04 13.14 -15.18
CA ALA A 173 12.26 11.73 -15.53
C ALA A 173 12.13 10.79 -14.34
N ASP A 174 12.51 11.25 -13.14
CA ASP A 174 12.48 10.40 -11.95
C ASP A 174 11.05 10.03 -11.52
N ASN A 175 10.06 10.84 -11.89
CA ASN A 175 8.64 10.61 -11.63
C ASN A 175 7.90 9.98 -12.81
N LEU A 176 8.56 9.82 -13.97
CA LEU A 176 7.98 9.11 -15.10
C LEU A 176 7.94 7.60 -14.80
N PRO A 177 6.96 6.88 -15.38
CA PRO A 177 6.97 5.42 -15.36
C PRO A 177 8.26 4.86 -15.96
N VAL A 178 8.77 3.78 -15.38
CA VAL A 178 9.85 3.03 -15.99
C VAL A 178 9.32 2.31 -17.23
N GLU A 179 10.03 2.45 -18.35
CA GLU A 179 9.75 1.69 -19.57
C GLU A 179 11.03 1.02 -20.09
N LYS A 180 10.87 0.15 -21.10
CA LYS A 180 11.95 -0.74 -21.58
C LYS A 180 12.64 -1.50 -20.45
N ALA A 181 11.89 -1.79 -19.39
CA ALA A 181 12.26 -2.73 -18.35
C ALA A 181 12.16 -4.16 -18.92
N GLY A 182 13.08 -4.52 -19.81
CA GLY A 182 13.13 -5.86 -20.38
C GLY A 182 13.49 -6.91 -19.32
N CYS A 183 12.96 -8.13 -19.45
CA CYS A 183 13.38 -9.31 -18.67
C CYS A 183 14.82 -9.79 -18.97
N SER A 184 15.70 -8.91 -19.46
CA SER A 184 17.10 -9.20 -19.81
C SER A 184 17.99 -9.45 -18.58
N CYS A 185 17.52 -9.16 -17.37
CA CYS A 185 18.23 -9.51 -16.15
C CYS A 185 18.00 -10.99 -15.80
N PRO A 186 19.05 -11.84 -15.73
CA PRO A 186 18.91 -13.22 -15.27
C PRO A 186 18.50 -13.23 -13.80
N GLY A 187 17.21 -13.45 -13.53
CA GLY A 187 16.66 -13.74 -12.20
C GLY A 187 16.63 -12.60 -11.18
N LYS A 188 17.10 -11.38 -11.49
CA LYS A 188 17.24 -10.30 -10.49
C LYS A 188 16.01 -9.38 -10.34
N CYS A 189 15.18 -9.20 -11.37
CA CYS A 189 14.02 -8.30 -11.29
C CYS A 189 12.98 -8.79 -10.27
N HIS A 190 12.76 -10.11 -10.19
CA HIS A 190 11.82 -10.71 -9.23
C HIS A 190 12.43 -10.95 -7.84
N ALA A 191 13.76 -11.11 -7.74
CA ALA A 191 14.41 -11.59 -6.53
C ALA A 191 14.92 -10.48 -5.59
N LYS A 192 15.24 -9.27 -6.09
CA LYS A 192 15.75 -8.21 -5.22
C LYS A 192 14.66 -7.54 -4.39
N SER A 193 13.52 -7.19 -4.99
CA SER A 193 12.40 -6.61 -4.24
C SER A 193 11.82 -7.59 -3.20
N ALA A 194 11.93 -8.91 -3.46
CA ALA A 194 11.44 -9.93 -2.55
C ALA A 194 12.31 -10.20 -1.31
N LYS A 195 13.57 -9.75 -1.30
CA LYS A 195 14.53 -10.11 -0.26
C LYS A 195 14.60 -9.14 0.91
N GLU A 196 14.12 -7.91 0.75
CA GLU A 196 14.29 -6.86 1.78
C GLU A 196 13.16 -6.80 2.81
N ASP A 197 12.00 -7.46 2.62
CA ASP A 197 11.02 -7.61 3.70
C ASP A 197 9.91 -8.64 3.37
N SER A 198 10.26 -9.92 3.15
CA SER A 198 9.27 -11.02 2.92
C SER A 198 8.17 -10.69 1.91
N MET A 199 8.46 -9.86 0.91
CA MET A 199 7.44 -9.19 0.10
C MET A 199 7.46 -9.76 -1.31
N LEU A 200 6.51 -10.65 -1.62
CA LEU A 200 6.32 -11.12 -2.99
C LEU A 200 5.72 -10.01 -3.86
N ILE A 201 6.50 -8.97 -4.19
CA ILE A 201 6.22 -8.11 -5.34
C ILE A 201 6.59 -8.92 -6.59
N ARG A 202 5.71 -9.83 -6.96
CA ARG A 202 5.71 -10.41 -8.30
C ARG A 202 4.99 -9.41 -9.20
N LEU A 203 5.63 -8.96 -10.27
CA LEU A 203 4.88 -8.43 -11.42
C LEU A 203 3.79 -9.46 -11.71
N LEU A 204 2.53 -9.04 -11.80
CA LEU A 204 1.40 -9.91 -12.12
C LEU A 204 1.67 -10.58 -13.49
N SER A 205 2.37 -11.70 -13.48
CA SER A 205 2.51 -12.57 -14.63
C SER A 205 1.32 -13.49 -14.59
N PHE A 206 0.27 -13.08 -15.31
CA PHE A 206 -0.80 -14.01 -15.67
C PHE A 206 -0.17 -15.15 -16.48
N PRO A 207 -0.51 -16.42 -16.21
CA PRO A 207 -0.06 -17.51 -17.05
C PRO A 207 -0.62 -17.29 -18.46
N LEU A 208 0.25 -16.86 -19.39
CA LEU A 208 -0.11 -16.76 -20.80
C LEU A 208 -0.37 -18.18 -21.34
N PRO A 209 -1.38 -18.36 -22.21
CA PRO A 209 -1.58 -19.63 -22.90
C PRO A 209 -0.32 -19.99 -23.71
N PRO A 210 -0.04 -21.29 -23.92
CA PRO A 210 1.29 -21.79 -24.34
C PRO A 210 1.83 -21.31 -25.70
N ASN A 211 1.11 -20.48 -26.46
CA ASN A 211 1.46 -20.10 -27.84
C ASN A 211 1.50 -18.58 -28.13
N SER A 212 1.59 -17.69 -27.14
CA SER A 212 1.77 -16.25 -27.41
C SER A 212 3.25 -15.84 -27.30
N HIS A 213 3.82 -15.35 -28.40
CA HIS A 213 5.18 -14.78 -28.46
C HIS A 213 5.34 -13.56 -27.52
N PRO A 214 6.55 -13.33 -26.94
CA PRO A 214 6.78 -12.25 -26.00
C PRO A 214 7.05 -10.96 -26.77
N SER A 215 5.99 -10.25 -27.11
CA SER A 215 6.10 -8.86 -27.57
C SER A 215 4.94 -8.09 -26.98
N HIS A 216 5.27 -7.00 -26.28
CA HIS A 216 4.40 -6.04 -25.61
C HIS A 216 4.00 -6.41 -24.17
N ILE A 217 4.78 -5.88 -23.22
CA ILE A 217 4.21 -5.37 -21.97
C ILE A 217 3.18 -4.32 -22.39
N SER A 218 1.91 -4.64 -22.18
CA SER A 218 0.79 -3.74 -22.45
C SER A 218 0.74 -2.69 -21.34
N THR A 219 1.08 -1.46 -21.71
CA THR A 219 0.62 -0.22 -21.09
C THR A 219 -0.87 -0.35 -20.72
N PHE A 220 -1.23 -0.13 -19.45
CA PHE A 220 -2.63 0.04 -19.09
C PHE A 220 -3.06 1.46 -19.48
N GLU A 221 -3.77 1.60 -20.60
CA GLU A 221 -4.43 2.86 -20.94
C GLU A 221 -5.55 3.16 -19.94
N ARG A 222 -5.62 4.42 -19.52
CA ARG A 222 -6.70 4.98 -18.70
C ARG A 222 -8.03 4.85 -19.44
N SER A 223 -8.92 3.99 -18.97
CA SER A 223 -10.36 4.15 -19.25
C SER A 223 -11.04 4.88 -18.09
N LYS A 224 -11.81 5.90 -18.45
CA LYS A 224 -12.55 6.83 -17.59
C LYS A 224 -13.47 6.08 -16.62
N ILE A 225 -13.42 6.45 -15.34
CA ILE A 225 -14.56 6.31 -14.44
C ILE A 225 -15.25 7.68 -14.40
N GLN A 226 -16.34 7.81 -15.15
CA GLN A 226 -17.35 8.85 -14.94
C GLN A 226 -18.35 8.36 -13.90
N ASP A 227 -18.58 9.21 -12.90
CA ASP A 227 -19.80 9.43 -12.11
C ASP A 227 -20.80 8.28 -11.95
N ILE A 228 -20.93 7.77 -10.72
CA ILE A 228 -22.18 7.78 -9.91
C ILE A 228 -21.81 7.95 -8.43
#